data_AF-A0A8C9C0N4-F1
#
_entry.id   AF-A0A8C9C0N4-F1
#
_cell.length_a   1.000
_cell.length_b   1.000
_cell.length_c   1.000
_cell.angle_alpha   90.00
_cell.angle_beta   90.00
_cell.angle_gamma   90.00
#
_symmetry.space_group_name_H-M   'P 1'
#
loop_
_entity.id
_entity.type
_entity.pdbx_description
1 polymer ?
#
loop_
_entity_poly.entity_id
_entity_poly.type
_entity_poly.pdbx_seq_one_letter_code
_entity_poly.pdbx_strand_id
1 'polypeptide(L)'
;MIQAVVVNECWQISLDWKTTVLKHLQGHMWRAAFKSGSMKAELFEDVVPAVRKWREVGMKVYIYSSGSVEAQKLLFGHSTEGDILEFVDGQLGTEIGHKVESESYRKIASSIECSINNNLFLTDVTRDASAAEEADMHVAVVVRPDDALYVEIV
;
A
#
# COMPACT_ATOMS: atom_id res chain seq x y z
N MET A 1 -0.19 28.76 -18.78
CA MET A 1 0.72 28.18 -17.77
C MET A 1 0.11 26.92 -17.14
N ILE A 2 -1.05 27.00 -16.48
CA ILE A 2 -1.73 25.83 -15.87
C ILE A 2 -2.02 24.71 -16.88
N GLN A 3 -2.50 25.06 -18.08
CA GLN A 3 -2.83 24.06 -19.11
C GLN A 3 -1.61 23.25 -19.60
N ALA A 4 -0.42 23.84 -19.62
CA ALA A 4 0.81 23.13 -19.98
C ALA A 4 1.22 22.13 -18.89
N VAL A 5 0.98 22.48 -17.62
CA VAL A 5 1.21 21.59 -16.47
C VAL A 5 0.26 20.39 -16.52
N VAL A 6 -1.03 20.62 -16.77
CA VAL A 6 -2.03 19.55 -16.92
C VAL A 6 -1.69 18.61 -18.08
N VAL A 7 -1.32 19.15 -19.25
CA VAL A 7 -0.92 18.33 -20.41
C VAL A 7 0.31 17.48 -20.10
N ASN A 8 1.31 18.06 -19.42
CA ASN A 8 2.51 17.35 -19.00
C ASN A 8 2.22 16.23 -17.98
N GLU A 9 1.26 16.43 -17.08
CA GLU A 9 0.83 15.39 -16.14
C GLU A 9 0.07 14.26 -16.82
N CYS A 10 -0.92 14.58 -17.65
CA CYS A 10 -1.66 13.58 -18.42
C CYS A 10 -0.70 12.74 -19.27
N TRP A 11 0.30 13.38 -19.87
CA TRP A 11 1.34 12.69 -20.63
C TRP A 11 2.17 11.75 -19.75
N GLN A 12 2.65 12.18 -18.58
CA GLN A 12 3.38 11.31 -17.65
C GLN A 12 2.52 10.15 -17.14
N ILE A 13 1.25 10.40 -16.80
CA ILE A 13 0.29 9.38 -16.38
C ILE A 13 0.09 8.34 -17.48
N SER A 14 -0.04 8.77 -18.74
CA SER A 14 -0.22 7.86 -19.88
C SER A 14 0.96 6.91 -20.11
N LEU A 15 2.14 7.23 -19.56
CA LEU A 15 3.35 6.42 -19.65
C LEU A 15 3.67 5.65 -18.36
N ASP A 16 2.79 5.68 -17.36
CA ASP A 16 3.03 5.20 -15.99
C ASP A 16 4.33 5.77 -15.39
N TRP A 17 4.67 7.02 -15.73
CA TRP A 17 5.89 7.66 -15.25
C TRP A 17 5.71 8.20 -13.83
N LYS A 18 6.36 7.53 -12.89
CA LYS A 18 6.26 7.80 -11.45
C LYS A 18 7.29 8.83 -10.97
N THR A 19 7.37 9.99 -11.63
CA THR A 19 8.32 11.05 -11.23
C THR A 19 7.99 11.62 -9.84
N THR A 20 9.01 12.08 -9.10
CA THR A 20 8.82 12.65 -7.76
C THR A 20 7.87 13.85 -7.77
N VAL A 21 7.98 14.70 -8.80
CA VAL A 21 7.12 15.90 -8.93
C VAL A 21 5.67 15.51 -9.16
N LEU A 22 5.41 14.53 -10.04
CA LEU A 22 4.05 14.02 -10.25
C LEU A 22 3.46 13.42 -8.96
N LYS A 23 4.23 12.61 -8.24
CA LYS A 23 3.79 12.03 -6.96
C LYS A 23 3.46 13.09 -5.91
N HIS A 24 4.24 14.17 -5.81
CA HIS A 24 3.94 15.27 -4.89
C HIS A 24 2.62 15.96 -5.23
N LEU A 25 2.38 16.25 -6.51
CA LEU A 25 1.12 16.87 -6.90
C LEU A 25 -0.08 15.94 -6.67
N GLN A 26 0.04 14.66 -7.05
CA GLN A 26 -0.99 13.65 -6.80
C GLN A 26 -1.30 13.55 -5.29
N GLY A 27 -0.27 13.59 -4.44
CA GLY A 27 -0.43 13.63 -2.98
C GLY A 27 -1.22 14.85 -2.51
N HIS A 28 -0.93 16.04 -3.05
CA HIS A 28 -1.70 17.26 -2.73
C HIS A 28 -3.17 17.16 -3.17
N MET A 29 -3.43 16.65 -4.37
CA MET A 29 -4.78 16.47 -4.90
C MET A 29 -5.57 15.44 -4.08
N TRP A 30 -4.98 14.28 -3.79
CA TRP A 30 -5.59 13.26 -2.95
C TRP A 30 -5.89 13.76 -1.56
N ARG A 31 -4.95 14.47 -0.92
CA ARG A 31 -5.18 15.05 0.40
C ARG A 31 -6.37 16.00 0.43
N ALA A 32 -6.52 16.82 -0.60
CA ALA A 32 -7.68 17.70 -0.71
C ALA A 32 -8.98 16.89 -0.87
N ALA A 33 -8.99 15.90 -1.77
CA ALA A 33 -10.17 15.08 -2.06
C ALA A 33 -10.63 14.21 -0.86
N PHE A 34 -9.70 13.60 -0.13
CA PHE A 34 -10.02 12.81 1.07
C PHE A 34 -10.49 13.68 2.22
N LYS A 35 -9.82 14.82 2.47
CA LYS A 35 -10.22 15.75 3.55
C LYS A 35 -11.56 16.43 3.30
N SER A 36 -11.91 16.69 2.04
CA SER A 36 -13.24 17.22 1.69
C SER A 36 -14.35 16.16 1.72
N GLY A 37 -13.99 14.87 1.87
CA GLY A 37 -14.93 13.75 1.75
C GLY A 37 -15.42 13.52 0.32
N SER A 38 -14.81 14.16 -0.68
CA SER A 38 -15.14 13.96 -2.10
C SER A 38 -14.65 12.62 -2.62
N MET A 39 -13.74 11.96 -1.90
CA MET A 39 -13.24 10.62 -2.17
C MET A 39 -13.18 9.83 -0.86
N LYS A 40 -13.47 8.52 -0.95
CA LYS A 40 -13.21 7.53 0.10
C LYS A 40 -12.49 6.34 -0.53
N ALA A 41 -11.59 5.72 0.23
CA ALA A 41 -10.92 4.51 -0.21
C ALA A 41 -11.86 3.32 -0.05
N GLU A 42 -12.04 2.55 -1.11
CA GLU A 42 -12.80 1.32 -1.06
C GLU A 42 -11.92 0.19 -0.52
N LEU A 43 -12.42 -0.52 0.48
CA LEU A 43 -11.80 -1.72 1.03
C LEU A 43 -12.77 -2.88 0.85
N PHE A 44 -12.26 -4.08 0.62
CA PHE A 44 -13.11 -5.26 0.61
C PHE A 44 -13.70 -5.50 2.01
N GLU A 45 -14.95 -5.95 2.05
CA GLU A 45 -15.72 -6.14 3.28
C GLU A 45 -15.05 -7.11 4.28
N ASP A 46 -14.25 -8.06 3.80
CA ASP A 46 -13.53 -9.02 4.65
C ASP A 46 -12.28 -8.46 5.33
N VAL A 47 -11.75 -7.33 4.84
CA VAL A 47 -10.43 -6.83 5.23
C VAL A 47 -10.43 -6.28 6.66
N VAL A 48 -11.33 -5.35 6.98
CA VAL A 48 -11.38 -4.73 8.31
C VAL A 48 -11.71 -5.76 9.42
N PRO A 49 -12.70 -6.67 9.25
CA PRO A 49 -12.94 -7.74 10.21
C PRO A 49 -11.72 -8.65 10.44
N ALA A 50 -11.00 -9.03 9.38
CA ALA A 50 -9.81 -9.88 9.50
C ALA A 50 -8.68 -9.17 10.25
N VAL A 51 -8.37 -7.92 9.87
CA VAL A 51 -7.33 -7.10 10.50
C VAL A 51 -7.61 -6.90 11.99
N ARG A 52 -8.86 -6.60 12.37
CA ARG A 52 -9.25 -6.47 13.80
C ARG A 52 -8.99 -7.76 14.57
N LYS A 53 -9.41 -8.91 14.01
CA LYS A 53 -9.20 -10.21 14.64
C LYS A 53 -7.72 -10.55 14.80
N TRP A 54 -6.87 -10.20 13.82
CA TRP A 54 -5.43 -10.40 13.92
C TRP A 54 -4.83 -9.57 15.06
N ARG A 55 -5.28 -8.32 15.24
CA ARG A 55 -4.84 -7.48 16.36
C ARG A 55 -5.31 -7.99 17.72
N GLU A 56 -6.54 -8.50 17.81
CA GLU A 56 -7.06 -9.10 19.05
C GLU A 56 -6.20 -10.27 19.54
N VAL A 57 -5.59 -11.03 18.62
CA VAL A 57 -4.67 -12.12 18.95
C VAL A 57 -3.20 -11.68 19.01
N GLY A 58 -2.93 -10.36 18.98
CA GLY A 58 -1.61 -9.79 19.18
C GLY A 58 -0.71 -9.72 17.94
N MET A 59 -1.26 -9.94 16.73
CA MET A 59 -0.50 -9.75 15.49
C MET A 59 -0.33 -8.27 15.19
N LYS A 60 0.84 -7.92 14.63
CA LYS A 60 1.09 -6.61 14.05
C LYS A 60 0.74 -6.61 12.57
N VAL A 61 0.29 -5.46 12.05
CA VAL A 61 -0.15 -5.26 10.67
C VAL A 61 0.62 -4.10 10.07
N TYR A 62 1.29 -4.34 8.94
CA TYR A 62 2.14 -3.37 8.26
C TYR A 62 1.83 -3.35 6.78
N ILE A 63 1.59 -2.17 6.22
CA ILE A 63 1.33 -2.02 4.78
C ILE A 63 2.64 -1.88 4.02
N TYR A 64 2.82 -2.61 2.92
CA TYR A 64 3.92 -2.40 1.97
C TYR A 64 3.38 -2.15 0.56
N SER A 65 3.57 -0.93 0.05
CA SER A 65 3.03 -0.51 -1.25
C SER A 65 3.99 0.36 -2.04
N SER A 66 3.81 0.41 -3.36
CA SER A 66 4.56 1.34 -4.24
C SER A 66 4.10 2.81 -4.12
N GLY A 67 2.92 3.03 -3.52
CA GLY A 67 2.40 4.34 -3.15
C GLY A 67 3.21 4.98 -2.02
N SER A 68 3.26 6.31 -1.98
CA SER A 68 3.93 7.02 -0.88
C SER A 68 3.26 6.72 0.46
N VAL A 69 4.04 6.76 1.55
CA VAL A 69 3.51 6.61 2.91
C VAL A 69 2.38 7.62 3.20
N GLU A 70 2.47 8.84 2.67
CA GLU A 70 1.39 9.84 2.78
C GLU A 70 0.10 9.36 2.09
N ALA A 71 0.19 8.82 0.87
CA ALA A 71 -0.96 8.30 0.15
C ALA A 71 -1.58 7.09 0.86
N GLN A 72 -0.76 6.17 1.37
CA GLN A 72 -1.23 5.04 2.16
C GLN A 72 -2.02 5.52 3.39
N LYS A 73 -1.50 6.51 4.12
CA LYS A 73 -2.20 7.09 5.29
C LYS A 73 -3.53 7.74 4.91
N LEU A 74 -3.59 8.43 3.77
CA LEU A 74 -4.84 9.01 3.28
C LEU A 74 -5.88 7.94 2.93
N LEU A 75 -5.46 6.85 2.28
CA LEU A 75 -6.36 5.75 1.91
C LEU A 75 -6.98 5.10 3.15
N PHE A 76 -6.15 4.70 4.12
CA PHE A 76 -6.62 4.00 5.32
C PHE A 76 -7.28 4.92 6.35
N GLY A 77 -6.93 6.20 6.37
CA GLY A 77 -7.58 7.18 7.26
C GLY A 77 -8.93 7.68 6.76
N HIS A 78 -9.23 7.48 5.47
CA HIS A 78 -10.46 7.96 4.82
C HIS A 78 -11.12 6.85 4.00
N SER A 79 -11.27 5.66 4.60
CA SER A 79 -11.90 4.53 3.92
C SER A 79 -13.43 4.58 4.00
N THR A 80 -14.07 3.71 3.22
CA THR A 80 -15.50 3.38 3.28
C THR A 80 -15.91 2.89 4.67
N GLU A 81 -15.01 2.21 5.37
CA GLU A 81 -15.16 1.69 6.73
C GLU A 81 -14.75 2.70 7.84
N GLY A 82 -14.40 3.94 7.45
CA GLY A 82 -13.90 4.97 8.36
C GLY A 82 -12.37 5.01 8.43
N ASP A 83 -11.85 5.57 9.52
CA ASP A 83 -10.40 5.58 9.79
C ASP A 83 -9.99 4.23 10.38
N ILE A 84 -9.15 3.49 9.68
CA ILE A 84 -8.63 2.19 10.12
C ILE A 84 -7.13 2.23 10.46
N LEU A 85 -6.52 3.42 10.49
CA LEU A 85 -5.09 3.58 10.81
C LEU A 85 -4.74 3.10 12.21
N GLU A 86 -5.70 3.11 13.14
CA GLU A 86 -5.51 2.56 14.48
C GLU A 86 -5.17 1.05 14.46
N PHE A 87 -5.53 0.35 13.39
CA PHE A 87 -5.27 -1.06 13.23
C PHE A 87 -3.97 -1.36 12.45
N VAL A 88 -3.23 -0.34 12.02
CA VAL A 88 -2.00 -0.47 11.23
C VAL A 88 -0.81 0.03 12.06
N ASP A 89 0.19 -0.82 12.29
CA ASP A 89 1.39 -0.49 13.07
C ASP A 89 2.43 0.29 12.27
N GLY A 90 2.38 0.21 10.94
CA GLY A 90 3.28 0.97 10.09
C GLY A 90 2.96 0.87 8.60
N GLN A 91 3.55 1.80 7.85
CA GLN A 91 3.47 1.87 6.39
C GLN A 91 4.89 1.92 5.83
N LEU A 92 5.12 1.14 4.78
CA LEU A 92 6.38 0.95 4.11
C LEU A 92 6.18 1.27 2.63
N GLY A 93 7.01 2.15 2.09
CA GLY A 93 7.01 2.52 0.69
C GLY A 93 8.25 2.00 -0.06
N THR A 94 8.43 2.49 -1.28
CA THR A 94 9.59 2.13 -2.12
C THR A 94 10.95 2.57 -1.55
N GLU A 95 10.97 3.41 -0.52
CA GLU A 95 12.18 3.80 0.19
C GLU A 95 12.90 2.62 0.88
N ILE A 96 12.16 1.55 1.22
CA ILE A 96 12.77 0.32 1.77
C ILE A 96 13.39 -0.56 0.67
N GLY A 97 12.86 -0.44 -0.55
CA GLY A 97 13.25 -1.20 -1.75
C GLY A 97 12.06 -1.52 -2.66
N HIS A 98 12.31 -2.11 -3.82
CA HIS A 98 11.25 -2.51 -4.75
C HIS A 98 10.61 -3.86 -4.34
N LYS A 99 9.29 -4.02 -4.55
CA LYS A 99 8.53 -5.23 -4.15
C LYS A 99 9.00 -6.52 -4.86
N VAL A 100 9.68 -6.40 -5.99
CA VAL A 100 10.22 -7.54 -6.75
C VAL A 100 11.64 -7.95 -6.32
N GLU A 101 12.20 -7.31 -5.29
CA GLU A 101 13.55 -7.57 -4.78
C GLU A 101 13.48 -8.26 -3.42
N SER A 102 14.02 -9.47 -3.29
CA SER A 102 14.01 -10.23 -2.03
C SER A 102 14.67 -9.47 -0.87
N GLU A 103 15.64 -8.62 -1.16
CA GLU A 103 16.31 -7.78 -0.17
C GLU A 103 15.38 -6.75 0.49
N SER A 104 14.33 -6.28 -0.19
CA SER A 104 13.31 -5.41 0.39
C SER A 104 12.64 -6.08 1.59
N TYR A 105 12.31 -7.37 1.47
CA TYR A 105 11.65 -8.13 2.53
C TYR A 105 12.56 -8.41 3.72
N ARG A 106 13.87 -8.62 3.49
CA ARG A 106 14.87 -8.71 4.57
C ARG A 106 15.00 -7.40 5.33
N LYS A 107 14.99 -6.26 4.62
CA LYS A 107 14.99 -4.93 5.23
C LYS A 107 13.70 -4.64 5.99
N ILE A 108 12.54 -5.06 5.48
CA ILE A 108 11.25 -4.96 6.17
C ILE A 108 11.33 -5.67 7.51
N ALA A 109 11.68 -6.96 7.51
CA ALA A 109 11.80 -7.78 8.73
C ALA A 109 12.76 -7.14 9.76
N SER A 110 13.90 -6.60 9.27
CA SER A 110 14.85 -5.86 10.10
C SER A 110 14.26 -4.58 10.69
N SER A 111 13.51 -3.81 9.89
CA SER A 111 12.92 -2.52 10.30
C SER A 111 11.81 -2.65 11.33
N ILE A 112 11.07 -3.77 11.30
CA ILE A 112 10.00 -4.07 12.26
C ILE A 112 10.49 -4.94 13.43
N GLU A 113 11.81 -5.20 13.49
CA GLU A 113 12.48 -5.98 14.53
C GLU A 113 11.87 -7.38 14.71
N CYS A 114 11.54 -8.04 13.61
CA CYS A 114 10.92 -9.36 13.59
C CYS A 114 11.75 -10.35 12.76
N SER A 115 11.78 -11.62 13.17
CA SER A 115 12.37 -12.68 12.34
C SER A 115 11.59 -12.82 11.05
N ILE A 116 12.26 -12.93 9.90
CA ILE A 116 11.59 -12.98 8.59
C ILE A 116 10.54 -14.12 8.50
N ASN A 117 10.84 -15.27 9.10
CA ASN A 117 9.97 -16.44 9.16
C ASN A 117 8.72 -16.24 10.05
N ASN A 118 8.63 -15.16 10.82
CA ASN A 118 7.43 -14.83 11.61
C ASN A 118 6.50 -13.86 10.86
N ASN A 119 6.81 -13.50 9.62
CA ASN A 119 6.00 -12.60 8.81
C ASN A 119 5.26 -13.39 7.72
N LEU A 120 4.00 -13.03 7.52
CA LEU A 120 3.17 -13.49 6.41
C LEU A 120 2.89 -12.29 5.49
N PHE A 121 3.32 -12.37 4.24
CA PHE A 121 3.07 -11.37 3.20
C PHE A 121 1.87 -11.79 2.35
N LEU A 122 0.88 -10.91 2.26
CA LEU A 122 -0.32 -11.10 1.45
C LEU A 122 -0.23 -10.23 0.19
N THR A 123 -0.30 -10.84 -0.99
CA THR A 123 -0.17 -10.10 -2.26
C THR A 123 -0.96 -10.78 -3.36
N ASP A 124 -1.52 -10.04 -4.30
CA ASP A 124 -2.10 -10.57 -5.55
C ASP A 124 -1.05 -10.72 -6.66
N VAL A 125 0.06 -9.99 -6.56
CA VAL A 125 1.16 -10.03 -7.53
C VAL A 125 2.10 -11.19 -7.25
N THR A 126 2.12 -12.18 -8.14
CA THR A 126 2.96 -13.39 -8.02
C THR A 126 4.47 -13.10 -8.03
N ARG A 127 4.91 -12.05 -8.73
CA ARG A 127 6.33 -11.63 -8.72
C ARG A 127 6.78 -11.11 -7.36
N ASP A 128 5.91 -10.36 -6.68
CA ASP A 128 6.17 -9.87 -5.33
C ASP A 128 6.18 -11.07 -4.35
N ALA A 129 5.25 -12.02 -4.54
CA ALA A 129 5.21 -13.26 -3.78
C ALA A 129 6.52 -14.06 -3.89
N SER A 130 7.01 -14.30 -5.11
CA SER A 130 8.28 -15.01 -5.32
C SER A 130 9.46 -14.30 -4.67
N ALA A 131 9.53 -12.97 -4.74
CA ALA A 131 10.61 -12.21 -4.10
C ALA A 131 10.57 -12.32 -2.56
N ALA A 132 9.37 -12.35 -1.96
CA ALA A 132 9.21 -12.57 -0.53
C ALA A 132 9.59 -14.01 -0.12
N GLU A 133 9.20 -15.02 -0.90
CA GLU A 133 9.58 -16.42 -0.66
C GLU A 133 11.11 -16.61 -0.77
N GLU A 134 11.77 -15.99 -1.75
CA GLU A 134 13.23 -15.97 -1.88
C GLU A 134 13.95 -15.33 -0.68
N ALA A 135 13.23 -14.53 0.10
CA ALA A 135 13.73 -13.93 1.34
C ALA A 135 13.45 -14.79 2.58
N ASP A 136 12.88 -16.00 2.43
CA ASP A 136 12.39 -16.87 3.49
C ASP A 136 11.16 -16.32 4.26
N MET A 137 10.42 -15.37 3.67
CA MET A 137 9.17 -14.88 4.25
C MET A 137 8.01 -15.82 3.90
N HIS A 138 7.05 -16.02 4.82
CA HIS A 138 5.82 -16.72 4.46
C HIS A 138 4.97 -15.86 3.55
N VAL A 139 4.31 -16.47 2.56
CA VAL A 139 3.52 -15.76 1.56
C VAL A 139 2.17 -16.44 1.35
N ALA A 140 1.13 -15.65 1.12
CA ALA A 140 -0.11 -16.14 0.54
C ALA A 140 -0.55 -15.23 -0.60
N VAL A 141 -0.93 -15.85 -1.73
CA VAL A 141 -1.46 -15.11 -2.88
C VAL A 141 -2.94 -14.84 -2.65
N VAL A 142 -3.32 -13.56 -2.69
CA VAL A 142 -4.71 -13.10 -2.55
C VAL A 142 -5.34 -13.00 -3.93
N VAL A 143 -6.51 -13.62 -4.11
CA VAL A 143 -7.27 -13.54 -5.36
C VAL A 143 -8.50 -12.68 -5.12
N ARG A 144 -8.66 -11.63 -5.93
CA ARG A 144 -9.83 -10.75 -5.95
C ARG A 144 -10.50 -10.83 -7.33
N PRO A 145 -11.79 -10.47 -7.47
CA PRO A 145 -12.46 -10.41 -8.78
C PRO A 145 -11.70 -9.50 -9.77
N ASP A 146 -11.80 -9.68 -11.09
CA ASP A 146 -10.93 -8.97 -12.06
C ASP A 146 -11.26 -7.45 -12.25
N ASP A 147 -12.45 -6.98 -11.87
CA ASP A 147 -12.90 -5.58 -12.08
C ASP A 147 -12.51 -4.62 -10.93
N ALA A 148 -11.46 -4.98 -10.23
CA ALA A 148 -11.25 -4.64 -8.84
C ALA A 148 -10.08 -3.66 -8.66
N LEU A 149 -10.33 -2.36 -8.88
CA LEU A 149 -9.39 -1.30 -8.51
C LEU A 149 -9.38 -1.14 -6.98
N TYR A 150 -8.62 -1.97 -6.27
CA TYR A 150 -8.58 -1.91 -4.81
C TYR A 150 -7.20 -1.65 -4.23
N VAL A 151 -7.21 -1.09 -3.03
CA VAL A 151 -6.04 -0.88 -2.20
C VAL A 151 -5.61 -2.23 -1.62
N GLU A 152 -4.44 -2.72 -2.05
CA GLU A 152 -3.77 -3.85 -1.41
C GLU A 152 -3.51 -3.52 0.08
N ILE A 153 -4.19 -4.23 0.99
CA ILE A 153 -3.67 -4.43 2.34
C ILE A 153 -2.74 -5.62 2.27
N VAL A 154 -1.46 -5.28 2.24
CA VAL A 154 -0.37 -6.19 2.59
C VAL A 154 -0.23 -6.20 4.10
#